data_AF-A0AAV5KHX0-F1
#
_entry.id   AF-A0AAV5KHX0-F1
#
_cell.length_a   1.000
_cell.length_b   1.000
_cell.length_c   1.000
_cell.angle_alpha   90.00
_cell.angle_beta   90.00
_cell.angle_gamma   90.00
#
_symmetry.space_group_name_H-M   'P 1'
#
loop_
_entity.id
_entity.type
_entity.pdbx_description
1 polymer ?
#
loop_
_entity_poly.entity_id
_entity_poly.type
_entity_poly.pdbx_seq_one_letter_code
_entity_poly.pdbx_strand_id
1 'polypeptide(L)' 'MKIIATVLIFCVVISSHFASVEPQIDCYDACSTACVQPNTRLMQRCDRKCQIKCGPDSKVDGHLG' A
#
# COMPACT_ATOMS: atom_id res chain seq x y z
N MET A 1 -29.24 -30.98 -13.86
CA MET A 1 -28.93 -30.59 -12.46
C MET A 1 -27.48 -30.87 -12.07
N LYS A 2 -26.89 -32.03 -12.40
CA LYS A 2 -25.48 -32.37 -12.05
C LYS A 2 -24.44 -31.37 -12.58
N ILE A 3 -24.57 -30.96 -13.84
CA ILE A 3 -23.65 -29.99 -14.49
C ILE A 3 -23.74 -28.59 -13.86
N ILE A 4 -24.96 -28.18 -13.48
CA ILE A 4 -25.18 -26.88 -12.83
C ILE A 4 -24.53 -26.87 -11.45
N ALA A 5 -24.70 -27.95 -10.67
CA ALA A 5 -24.05 -28.09 -9.37
C ALA A 5 -22.51 -28.06 -9.47
N THR A 6 -21.92 -28.73 -10.46
CA THR A 6 -20.47 -28.71 -10.67
C THR A 6 -19.94 -27.34 -11.06
N VAL A 7 -20.68 -26.58 -11.88
CA VAL A 7 -20.29 -25.21 -12.26
C VAL A 7 -20.34 -24.28 -11.06
N LEU A 8 -21.38 -24.37 -10.23
CA LEU A 8 -21.50 -23.56 -9.02
C LEU A 8 -20.36 -23.84 -8.02
N ILE A 9 -20.03 -25.11 -7.81
CA ILE A 9 -18.91 -25.50 -6.93
C ILE A 9 -17.58 -24.95 -7.47
N PHE A 10 -17.34 -25.04 -8.78
CA PHE A 10 -16.12 -24.51 -9.40
C PHE A 10 -15.99 -22.99 -9.26
N CYS A 11 -17.07 -22.24 -9.44
CA CYS A 11 -17.07 -20.78 -9.27
C CYS A 11 -16.75 -20.34 -7.83
N VAL A 12 -17.25 -21.08 -6.83
CA VAL A 12 -16.99 -20.77 -5.41
C VAL A 12 -15.52 -20.99 -5.06
N VAL A 13 -14.91 -22.07 -5.55
CA VAL A 13 -13.50 -22.41 -5.28
C VAL A 13 -12.55 -21.38 -5.91
N ILE A 14 -12.83 -20.88 -7.11
CA ILE A 14 -12.01 -19.83 -7.75
C ILE A 14 -12.12 -18.51 -6.97
N SER A 15 -13.31 -18.16 -6.50
CA SER A 15 -13.54 -16.91 -5.76
C SER A 15 -12.80 -16.88 -4.42
N SER A 16 -12.60 -18.04 -3.79
CA SER A 16 -11.81 -18.13 -2.55
C SER A 16 -10.29 -18.00 -2.75
N HIS A 17 -9.81 -18.05 -3.98
CA HIS A 17 -8.38 -17.96 -4.32
C HIS A 17 -7.91 -16.53 -4.62
N PHE A 18 -8.78 -15.52 -4.53
CA PHE A 18 -8.36 -14.13 -4.54
C PHE A 18 -7.78 -13.79 -3.17
N ALA A 19 -6.47 -14.04 -3.01
CA ALA A 19 -5.71 -13.42 -1.95
C ALA A 19 -5.96 -11.91 -2.03
N SER A 20 -6.42 -11.32 -0.92
CA SER A 20 -6.49 -9.87 -0.76
C SER A 20 -5.13 -9.31 -1.10
N VAL A 21 -5.00 -8.69 -2.26
CA VAL A 21 -3.84 -7.86 -2.56
C VAL A 21 -4.08 -6.60 -1.76
N GLU A 22 -3.56 -6.58 -0.53
CA GLU A 22 -3.51 -5.36 0.26
C GLU A 22 -2.95 -4.28 -0.66
N PRO A 23 -3.60 -3.12 -0.81
CA PRO A 23 -3.02 -2.05 -1.59
C PRO A 23 -1.67 -1.74 -0.95
N GLN A 24 -0.61 -2.05 -1.68
CA GLN A 24 0.75 -1.72 -1.27
C GLN A 24 0.90 -0.22 -1.50
N ILE A 25 0.19 0.57 -0.69
CA ILE A 25 0.44 1.99 -0.59
C ILE A 25 1.85 2.06 -0.03
N ASP A 26 2.81 2.25 -0.93
CA ASP A 26 4.17 2.52 -0.56
C ASP A 26 4.14 3.76 0.35
N CYS A 27 4.70 3.63 1.55
CA CYS A 27 4.76 4.73 2.51
C CYS A 27 5.28 6.00 1.83
N TYR A 28 6.24 5.85 0.91
CA TYR A 28 6.79 6.96 0.16
C TYR A 28 5.73 7.62 -0.71
N ASP A 29 4.94 6.84 -1.45
CA ASP A 29 3.91 7.34 -2.35
C ASP A 29 2.86 8.13 -1.57
N ALA A 30 2.32 7.55 -0.48
CA ALA A 30 1.40 8.23 0.43
C ALA A 30 1.97 9.54 0.99
N CYS A 31 3.24 9.54 1.40
CA CYS A 31 3.89 10.73 1.93
C CYS A 31 4.09 11.81 0.85
N SER A 32 4.53 11.40 -0.34
CA SER A 32 4.87 12.30 -1.43
C SER A 32 3.64 13.00 -2.04
N THR A 33 2.43 12.42 -1.89
CA THR A 33 1.18 13.10 -2.30
C THR A 33 1.01 14.48 -1.67
N ALA A 34 1.52 14.68 -0.44
CA ALA A 34 1.48 15.95 0.28
C ALA A 34 2.59 16.94 -0.14
N CYS A 35 3.51 16.53 -1.02
CA CYS A 35 4.66 17.33 -1.46
C CYS A 35 4.38 18.17 -2.72
N VAL A 36 3.17 18.10 -3.31
CA VAL A 36 2.81 18.84 -4.52
C VAL A 36 2.71 20.34 -4.24
N GLN A 37 3.70 21.11 -4.71
CA GLN A 37 3.75 22.56 -4.49
C GLN A 37 4.67 23.29 -5.51
N PRO A 38 4.40 24.58 -5.82
CA PRO A 38 5.10 25.29 -6.90
C PRO A 38 6.57 25.60 -6.60
N ASN A 39 6.95 25.66 -5.33
CA ASN A 39 8.34 25.92 -4.96
C ASN A 39 9.15 24.62 -4.95
N THR A 40 10.07 24.48 -5.90
CA THR A 40 10.88 23.27 -6.11
C THR A 40 11.79 22.93 -4.92
N ARG A 41 12.33 23.94 -4.23
CA ARG A 41 13.21 23.75 -3.07
C ARG A 41 12.45 23.13 -1.89
N LEU A 42 11.22 23.57 -1.68
CA LEU A 42 10.36 23.06 -0.63
C LEU A 42 9.79 21.67 -0.98
N MET A 43 9.48 21.42 -2.26
CA MET A 43 9.14 20.07 -2.77
C MET A 43 10.27 19.07 -2.48
N GLN A 44 11.51 19.40 -2.85
CA GLN A 44 12.69 18.56 -2.56
C GLN A 44 12.93 18.32 -1.06
N ARG A 45 12.62 19.31 -0.20
CA ARG A 45 12.67 19.12 1.26
C ARG A 45 11.60 18.15 1.75
N CYS A 46 10.40 18.22 1.18
CA CYS A 46 9.31 17.32 1.49
C CYS A 46 9.66 15.88 1.08
N ASP A 47 10.18 15.69 -0.14
CA ASP A 47 10.66 14.39 -0.62
C ASP A 47 11.72 13.78 0.30
N ARG A 48 12.72 14.57 0.73
CA ARG A 48 13.73 14.10 1.69
C ARG A 48 13.13 13.68 3.03
N LYS A 49 12.09 14.36 3.51
CA LYS A 49 11.36 13.94 4.73
C LYS A 49 10.63 12.62 4.51
N CYS A 50 10.02 12.41 3.34
CA CYS A 50 9.39 11.14 2.99
C CYS A 50 10.41 9.99 2.92
N GLN A 51 11.60 10.24 2.38
CA GLN A 51 12.70 9.27 2.39
C GLN A 51 13.13 8.89 3.82
N ILE A 52 13.21 9.88 4.73
CA ILE A 52 13.56 9.62 6.13
C ILE A 52 12.44 8.89 6.88
N LYS A 53 11.17 9.22 6.60
CA LYS A 53 9.97 8.66 7.25
C LYS A 53 9.60 7.25 6.76
N CYS A 54 10.00 6.91 5.54
CA CYS A 54 9.69 5.63 4.93
C CYS A 54 10.94 4.76 4.70
N GLY A 55 12.13 5.31 4.93
CA GLY A 55 13.40 4.60 4.84
C GLY A 55 13.63 3.65 6.01
N PRO A 56 14.67 2.81 5.96
CA PRO A 56 14.99 1.84 7.01
C PRO A 56 15.22 2.49 8.39
N ASP A 57 15.62 3.76 8.41
CA ASP A 57 15.84 4.56 9.62
C ASP A 57 14.54 4.95 10.36
N SER A 58 13.38 4.77 9.74
CA SER A 58 12.06 5.09 10.32
C SER A 58 11.59 4.08 11.36
N LYS A 59 12.31 2.95 11.50
CA LYS A 59 12.01 1.89 12.49
C LYS A 59 12.43 2.25 13.92
N VAL A 60 12.64 3.53 14.24
CA VAL A 60 13.16 3.98 15.55
C VAL A 60 12.07 4.57 16.46
N ASP A 61 10.79 4.57 16.11
CA ASP A 61 9.72 4.97 17.04
C ASP A 61 8.73 3.84 17.33
N GLY A 62 9.23 2.88 18.09
CA GLY A 62 8.45 1.92 18.87
C GLY A 62 8.81 1.97 20.36
N HIS A 63 9.23 3.14 20.87
CA HIS A 63 9.43 3.31 22.31
C HIS A 63 8.06 3.56 22.96
N LEU A 64 7.64 2.61 23.79
CA LEU A 64 6.54 2.78 24.74
C LEU A 64 6.76 4.06 25.56
N GLY A 65 5.71 4.90 25.63
CA GLY A 65 5.59 6.01 26.57
C GLY A 65 4.14 6.43 26.66
#